data_AF-A0A1S2KV97-F1
#
_entry.id   AF-A0A1S2KV97-F1
#
_cell.length_a   1.000
_cell.length_b   1.000
_cell.length_c   1.000
_cell.angle_alpha   90.00
_cell.angle_beta   90.00
_cell.angle_gamma   90.00
#
_symmetry.space_group_name_H-M   'P 1'
#
loop_
_entity.id
_entity.type
_entity.pdbx_description
1 polymer ?
#
loop_
_entity_poly.entity_id
_entity_poly.type
_entity_poly.pdbx_seq_one_letter_code
_entity_poly.pdbx_strand_id
1 'polypeptide(L)'
;MEWNTEAKELLEELLKPIPIFARPMARKGIEKKIIAVAEGETITKDDVVKGYIFASPGAMQDRAVKLLKSKKIDLTPYEALLEETK
;
A
#
# COMPACT_ATOMS: atom_id res chain seq x y z
N MET A 1 13.27 1.65 10.23
CA MET A 1 12.86 0.36 9.66
C MET A 1 13.60 0.13 8.37
N GLU A 2 14.15 -1.05 8.20
CA GLU A 2 14.78 -1.49 6.96
C GLU A 2 13.68 -1.92 5.98
N TRP A 3 13.78 -1.55 4.72
CA TRP A 3 12.80 -1.99 3.71
C TRP A 3 13.40 -3.12 2.90
N ASN A 4 12.70 -4.26 2.83
CA ASN A 4 13.12 -5.33 1.95
C ASN A 4 12.96 -4.92 0.47
N THR A 5 13.65 -5.61 -0.42
CA THR A 5 13.68 -5.27 -1.85
C THR A 5 12.27 -5.33 -2.46
N GLU A 6 11.51 -6.38 -2.15
CA GLU A 6 10.16 -6.58 -2.69
C GLU A 6 9.17 -5.48 -2.26
N ALA A 7 9.29 -4.97 -1.03
CA ALA A 7 8.47 -3.87 -0.51
C ALA A 7 8.77 -2.57 -1.24
N LYS A 8 10.05 -2.26 -1.47
CA LYS A 8 10.45 -1.08 -2.25
C LYS A 8 9.92 -1.18 -3.67
N GLU A 9 10.11 -2.32 -4.32
CA GLU A 9 9.64 -2.55 -5.68
C GLU A 9 8.11 -2.40 -5.77
N LEU A 10 7.37 -3.04 -4.86
CA LEU A 10 5.91 -2.93 -4.81
C LEU A 10 5.47 -1.48 -4.61
N LEU A 11 6.07 -0.74 -3.68
CA LEU A 11 5.72 0.66 -3.46
C LEU A 11 5.94 1.51 -4.73
N GLU A 12 7.07 1.35 -5.42
CA GLU A 12 7.30 2.04 -6.69
C GLU A 12 6.23 1.69 -7.73
N GLU A 13 5.86 0.41 -7.82
CA GLU A 13 4.83 -0.06 -8.74
C GLU A 13 3.46 0.57 -8.47
N LEU A 14 3.11 0.72 -7.19
CA LEU A 14 1.86 1.34 -6.74
C LEU A 14 1.84 2.86 -6.99
N LEU A 15 3.02 3.50 -7.04
CA LEU A 15 3.16 4.92 -7.36
C LEU A 15 3.18 5.22 -8.88
N LYS A 16 3.49 4.24 -9.75
CA LYS A 16 3.51 4.42 -11.22
C LYS A 16 2.26 5.10 -11.80
N PRO A 17 1.02 4.71 -11.45
CA PRO A 17 -0.19 5.33 -12.02
C PRO A 17 -0.46 6.76 -11.49
N ILE A 18 0.26 7.21 -10.46
CA ILE A 18 0.10 8.56 -9.91
C ILE A 18 0.89 9.56 -10.76
N PRO A 19 0.33 10.75 -11.08
CA PRO A 19 1.04 11.80 -11.79
C PRO A 19 2.35 12.21 -11.09
N ILE A 20 3.42 12.42 -11.86
CA ILE A 20 4.78 12.65 -11.33
C ILE A 20 4.82 13.78 -10.29
N PHE A 21 4.11 14.88 -10.53
CA PHE A 21 4.07 16.02 -9.61
C PHE A 21 3.39 15.69 -8.26
N ALA A 22 2.48 14.72 -8.23
CA ALA A 22 1.77 14.29 -7.03
C ALA A 22 2.45 13.12 -6.30
N ARG A 23 3.33 12.36 -6.98
CA ARG A 23 4.03 11.19 -6.41
C ARG A 23 4.75 11.48 -5.09
N PRO A 24 5.48 12.59 -4.89
CA PRO A 24 6.18 12.83 -3.62
C PRO A 24 5.22 12.94 -2.44
N MET A 25 4.06 13.57 -2.63
CA MET A 25 3.05 13.74 -1.59
C MET A 25 2.32 12.42 -1.31
N ALA A 26 1.93 11.70 -2.37
CA ALA A 26 1.30 10.40 -2.24
C ALA A 26 2.20 9.37 -1.56
N ARG A 27 3.48 9.30 -1.99
CA ARG A 27 4.50 8.44 -1.39
C ARG A 27 4.60 8.67 0.11
N LYS A 28 4.79 9.92 0.56
CA LYS A 28 4.90 10.24 1.99
C LYS A 28 3.66 9.79 2.77
N GLY A 29 2.47 9.97 2.18
CA GLY A 29 1.21 9.52 2.80
C GLY A 29 1.15 8.00 2.97
N ILE A 30 1.52 7.26 1.92
CA ILE A 30 1.54 5.79 1.91
C ILE A 30 2.61 5.25 2.86
N GLU A 31 3.85 5.76 2.77
CA GLU A 31 4.96 5.36 3.66
C GLU A 31 4.62 5.57 5.13
N LYS A 32 3.95 6.67 5.48
CA LYS A 32 3.48 6.91 6.86
C LYS A 32 2.50 5.84 7.33
N LYS A 33 1.59 5.38 6.46
CA LYS A 33 0.66 4.30 6.79
C LYS A 33 1.36 2.95 6.91
N ILE A 34 2.31 2.66 6.02
CA ILE A 34 3.11 1.43 6.06
C ILE A 34 3.90 1.33 7.37
N ILE A 35 4.59 2.39 7.76
CA ILE A 35 5.34 2.44 9.02
C ILE A 35 4.42 2.28 10.24
N ALA A 36 3.18 2.79 10.17
CA ALA A 36 2.23 2.69 11.26
C ALA A 36 1.65 1.27 11.46
N VAL A 37 1.64 0.43 10.41
CA VAL A 37 1.14 -0.95 10.47
C VAL A 37 2.24 -1.99 10.57
N ALA A 38 3.49 -1.61 10.30
CA ALA A 38 4.63 -2.50 10.40
C ALA A 38 4.92 -2.82 11.88
N GLU A 39 4.92 -4.10 12.22
CA GLU A 39 5.12 -4.57 13.61
C GLU A 39 6.59 -4.90 13.93
N GLY A 40 7.47 -4.92 12.93
CA GLY A 40 8.87 -5.30 13.05
C GLY A 40 9.88 -4.23 12.59
N GLU A 41 11.16 -4.56 12.70
CA GLU A 41 12.25 -3.66 12.24
C GLU A 41 12.36 -3.61 10.71
N THR A 42 11.82 -4.61 10.01
CA THR A 42 11.85 -4.74 8.55
C THR A 42 10.46 -4.59 7.97
N ILE A 43 10.32 -3.70 6.99
CA ILE A 43 9.11 -3.52 6.18
C ILE A 43 9.10 -4.56 5.07
N THR A 44 8.05 -5.36 5.08
CA THR A 44 7.78 -6.44 4.14
C THR A 44 6.76 -6.03 3.10
N LYS A 45 6.57 -6.90 2.09
CA LYS A 45 5.55 -6.70 1.07
C LYS A 45 4.13 -6.64 1.67
N ASP A 46 3.88 -7.40 2.73
CA ASP A 46 2.60 -7.42 3.46
C ASP A 46 2.30 -6.06 4.10
N ASP A 47 3.29 -5.46 4.76
CA ASP A 47 3.17 -4.12 5.35
C ASP A 47 2.85 -3.06 4.30
N VAL A 48 3.45 -3.18 3.09
CA VAL A 48 3.16 -2.28 1.97
C VAL A 48 1.71 -2.41 1.53
N VAL A 49 1.18 -3.62 1.40
CA VAL A 49 -0.22 -3.85 1.01
C VAL A 49 -1.17 -3.28 2.06
N LYS A 50 -0.95 -3.60 3.35
CA LYS A 50 -1.75 -3.07 4.47
C LYS A 50 -1.73 -1.55 4.50
N GLY A 51 -0.55 -0.95 4.47
CA GLY A 51 -0.38 0.50 4.51
C GLY A 51 -1.01 1.19 3.29
N TYR A 52 -0.96 0.56 2.11
CA TYR A 52 -1.59 1.10 0.91
C TYR A 52 -3.12 1.08 0.98
N ILE A 53 -3.71 0.02 1.55
CA ILE A 53 -5.15 -0.06 1.83
C ILE A 53 -5.56 1.06 2.80
N PHE A 54 -4.85 1.21 3.93
CA PHE A 54 -5.12 2.30 4.89
C PHE A 54 -4.86 3.71 4.37
N ALA A 55 -3.99 3.87 3.37
CA ALA A 55 -3.74 5.15 2.70
C ALA A 55 -4.86 5.52 1.71
N SER A 56 -5.74 4.59 1.38
CA SER A 56 -6.77 4.74 0.34
C SER A 56 -8.19 4.50 0.87
N PRO A 57 -8.67 5.19 1.93
CA PRO A 57 -9.99 4.94 2.49
C PRO A 57 -11.13 5.38 1.57
N GLY A 58 -12.32 4.82 1.78
CA GLY A 58 -13.55 5.18 1.09
C GLY A 58 -13.49 4.95 -0.42
N ALA A 59 -13.94 5.92 -1.22
CA ALA A 59 -14.03 5.80 -2.68
C ALA A 59 -12.68 5.55 -3.39
N MET A 60 -11.55 5.78 -2.71
CA MET A 60 -10.22 5.48 -3.26
C MET A 60 -9.85 4.01 -3.12
N GLN A 61 -10.49 3.27 -2.20
CA GLN A 61 -10.18 1.88 -1.89
C GLN A 61 -10.42 0.97 -3.11
N ASP A 62 -11.49 1.20 -3.86
CA ASP A 62 -11.78 0.43 -5.08
C ASP A 62 -10.65 0.52 -6.11
N ARG A 63 -10.00 1.69 -6.21
CA ARG A 63 -8.86 1.89 -7.12
C ARG A 63 -7.63 1.15 -6.61
N ALA A 64 -7.38 1.21 -5.29
CA ALA A 64 -6.29 0.49 -4.65
C ALA A 64 -6.45 -1.02 -4.83
N VAL A 65 -7.63 -1.57 -4.57
CA VAL A 65 -7.97 -2.98 -4.77
C VAL A 65 -7.78 -3.42 -6.21
N LYS A 66 -8.27 -2.64 -7.18
CA LYS A 66 -8.07 -2.93 -8.62
C LYS A 66 -6.59 -2.96 -8.99
N LEU A 67 -5.79 -2.02 -8.47
CA LEU A 67 -4.36 -1.98 -8.74
C LEU A 67 -3.64 -3.19 -8.11
N LEU A 68 -3.92 -3.51 -6.85
CA LEU A 68 -3.35 -4.67 -6.16
C LEU A 68 -3.69 -5.99 -6.87
N LYS A 69 -4.95 -6.18 -7.29
CA LYS A 69 -5.37 -7.33 -8.10
C LYS A 69 -4.66 -7.38 -9.46
N SER A 70 -4.44 -6.23 -10.12
CA SER A 70 -3.68 -6.18 -11.38
C SER A 70 -2.22 -6.64 -11.21
N LYS A 71 -1.69 -6.51 -9.99
CA LYS A 71 -0.35 -6.98 -9.60
C LYS A 71 -0.35 -8.44 -9.11
N LYS A 72 -1.47 -9.16 -9.26
CA LYS A 72 -1.67 -10.55 -8.83
C LYS A 72 -1.42 -10.73 -7.33
N ILE A 73 -1.71 -9.70 -6.54
CA ILE A 73 -1.66 -9.80 -5.08
C ILE A 73 -2.97 -10.43 -4.62
N ASP A 74 -2.85 -11.53 -3.87
CA ASP A 74 -3.99 -12.14 -3.22
C ASP A 74 -4.51 -11.22 -2.12
N LEU A 75 -5.80 -10.90 -2.18
CA LEU A 75 -6.44 -9.99 -1.23
C LEU A 75 -7.25 -10.69 -0.15
N THR A 76 -7.40 -12.03 -0.23
CA THR A 76 -8.09 -12.83 0.80
C THR A 76 -7.61 -12.55 2.22
N PRO A 77 -6.29 -12.43 2.53
CA PRO A 77 -5.86 -12.15 3.91
C PRO A 77 -6.15 -10.71 4.37
N TYR A 78 -6.56 -9.81 3.48
CA TYR A 78 -6.83 -8.40 3.79
C TYR A 78 -8.32 -8.05 3.71
N GLU A 79 -9.23 -9.01 3.55
CA GLU A 79 -10.67 -8.73 3.44
C GLU A 79 -11.21 -7.98 4.66
N ALA A 80 -10.86 -8.43 5.87
CA ALA A 80 -11.23 -7.73 7.09
C ALA A 80 -10.70 -6.28 7.13
N LEU A 81 -9.48 -6.06 6.65
CA LEU A 81 -8.87 -4.74 6.55
C LEU A 81 -9.61 -3.84 5.56
N LEU A 82 -10.04 -4.42 4.43
CA LEU A 82 -10.82 -3.72 3.42
C LEU A 82 -12.20 -3.35 3.96
N GLU A 83 -12.83 -4.21 4.77
CA GLU A 83 -14.09 -3.86 5.41
C GLU A 83 -13.95 -2.76 6.47
N GLU A 84 -12.86 -2.76 7.23
CA GLU A 84 -12.56 -1.72 8.22
C GLU A 84 -12.29 -0.35 7.59
N THR A 85 -11.74 -0.32 6.36
CA THR A 85 -11.33 0.91 5.67
C THR A 85 -12.31 1.41 4.61
N LYS A 86 -13.51 0.82 4.54
CA LYS A 86 -14.63 1.29 3.71
C LYS A 86 -15.14 2.68 4.11
#